data_AF-A0A9W7KWW4-F1
#
_entry.id   AF-A0A9W7KWW4-F1
#
_cell.length_a   1.000
_cell.length_b   1.000
_cell.length_c   1.000
_cell.angle_alpha   90.00
_cell.angle_beta   90.00
_cell.angle_gamma   90.00
#
_symmetry.space_group_name_H-M   'P 1'
#
loop_
_entity.id
_entity.type
_entity.pdbx_description
1 polymer ?
#
loop_
_entity_poly.entity_id
_entity_poly.type
_entity_poly.pdbx_seq_one_letter_code
_entity_poly.pdbx_strand_id
1 'polypeptide(L)'
;MSQNQATPKMRKMSVEDQGCFMIIAETCHSDQRLAYPNSARVLAGLTSHIVNRFMEADTVEACLAEIFGDGELLDHAISNVTSVAKATNYPGNLYTLLQYIPCSDKVTAMQIVATIEYVCTEILALAGAVSEKLQDQPQWKTDKREVYEDYPTIRPSDLKAAVASDAELKRAFGALFKV
;
A
#
# COMPACT_ATOMS: atom_id res chain seq x y z
N MET A 1 8.25 15.93 -34.77
CA MET A 1 8.06 16.78 -33.58
C MET A 1 7.36 15.92 -32.54
N SER A 2 8.10 15.26 -31.66
CA SER A 2 7.49 14.51 -30.55
C SER A 2 7.02 15.53 -29.53
N GLN A 3 5.70 15.67 -29.36
CA GLN A 3 5.18 16.46 -28.25
C GLN A 3 5.62 15.77 -26.96
N ASN A 4 6.34 16.51 -26.12
CA ASN A 4 6.73 16.10 -24.78
C ASN A 4 5.45 16.02 -23.93
N GLN A 5 4.63 14.98 -24.12
CA GLN A 5 3.49 14.72 -23.25
C GLN A 5 4.04 14.30 -21.89
N ALA A 6 3.79 15.11 -20.87
CA ALA A 6 4.15 14.79 -19.51
C ALA A 6 3.43 13.50 -19.10
N THR A 7 4.17 12.54 -18.53
CA THR A 7 3.61 11.30 -18.00
C THR A 7 2.49 11.61 -16.99
N PRO A 8 1.28 11.04 -17.18
CA PRO A 8 0.19 11.25 -16.24
C PRO A 8 0.57 10.84 -14.82
N LYS A 9 0.13 11.61 -13.82
CA LYS A 9 0.38 11.32 -12.40
C LYS A 9 -0.92 11.15 -11.64
N MET A 10 -0.87 10.32 -10.60
CA MET A 10 -2.00 10.16 -9.70
C MET A 10 -2.37 11.50 -9.07
N ARG A 11 -3.66 11.86 -9.10
CA ARG A 11 -4.16 13.03 -8.37
C ARG A 11 -4.09 12.77 -6.87
N LYS A 12 -3.85 13.82 -6.07
CA LYS A 12 -3.80 13.70 -4.61
C LYS A 12 -5.16 13.23 -4.06
N MET A 13 -5.15 12.18 -3.24
CA MET A 13 -6.33 11.71 -2.52
C MET A 13 -6.77 12.71 -1.44
N SER A 14 -8.08 12.90 -1.27
CA SER A 14 -8.65 13.61 -0.12
C SER A 14 -8.33 12.85 1.18
N VAL A 15 -8.45 13.50 2.34
CA VAL A 15 -8.18 12.83 3.62
C VAL A 15 -9.24 11.77 3.90
N GLU A 16 -10.48 12.06 3.52
CA GLU A 16 -11.64 11.18 3.61
C GLU A 16 -11.45 9.91 2.77
N ASP A 17 -10.98 10.04 1.52
CA ASP A 17 -10.79 8.89 0.63
C ASP A 17 -9.61 8.01 1.08
N GLN A 18 -8.65 8.57 1.84
CA GLN A 18 -7.58 7.77 2.46
C GLN A 18 -8.13 6.81 3.52
N GLY A 19 -9.35 7.03 4.03
CA GLY A 19 -10.03 6.10 4.92
C GLY A 19 -10.25 4.71 4.32
N CYS A 20 -10.19 4.55 2.99
CA CYS A 20 -10.33 3.24 2.34
C CYS A 20 -9.30 2.20 2.82
N PHE A 21 -8.12 2.63 3.26
CA PHE A 21 -7.08 1.73 3.77
C PHE A 21 -7.41 1.11 5.13
N MET A 22 -8.38 1.67 5.87
CA MET A 22 -8.84 1.08 7.13
C MET A 22 -9.46 -0.30 6.89
N ILE A 23 -10.17 -0.49 5.77
CA ILE A 23 -10.80 -1.77 5.40
C ILE A 23 -9.73 -2.86 5.27
N ILE A 24 -8.60 -2.55 4.63
CA ILE A 24 -7.49 -3.53 4.49
C ILE A 24 -6.89 -3.86 5.86
N ALA A 25 -6.68 -2.85 6.70
CA ALA A 25 -6.16 -3.08 8.04
C ALA A 25 -7.09 -3.99 8.86
N GLU A 26 -8.39 -3.77 8.81
CA GLU A 26 -9.41 -4.60 9.49
C GLU A 26 -9.47 -6.03 8.94
N THR A 27 -9.18 -6.25 7.65
CA THR A 27 -9.08 -7.60 7.08
C THR A 27 -7.83 -8.35 7.51
N CYS A 28 -6.72 -7.63 7.78
CA CYS A 28 -5.47 -8.23 8.24
C CYS A 28 -5.48 -8.49 9.76
N HIS A 29 -6.00 -7.52 10.52
CA HIS A 29 -5.95 -7.47 11.98
C HIS A 29 -7.27 -6.91 12.53
N SER A 30 -8.25 -7.79 12.72
CA SER A 30 -9.63 -7.40 13.07
C SER A 30 -9.78 -6.69 14.42
N ASP A 31 -8.83 -6.90 15.32
CA ASP A 31 -8.74 -6.34 16.67
C ASP A 31 -7.89 -5.06 16.75
N GLN A 32 -7.25 -4.68 15.65
CA GLN A 32 -6.48 -3.45 15.54
C GLN A 32 -7.17 -2.42 14.64
N ARG A 33 -6.78 -1.16 14.79
CA ARG A 33 -7.22 -0.07 13.92
C ARG A 33 -6.03 0.60 13.25
N LEU A 34 -6.20 1.02 11.99
CA LEU A 34 -5.20 1.86 11.35
C LEU A 34 -5.23 3.26 11.97
N ALA A 35 -4.08 3.77 12.43
CA ALA A 35 -4.03 5.09 13.05
C ALA A 35 -4.39 6.20 12.05
N TYR A 36 -5.64 6.65 12.05
CA TYR A 36 -6.15 7.64 11.12
C TYR A 36 -5.89 9.07 11.63
N PRO A 37 -5.53 10.04 10.75
CA PRO A 37 -5.25 9.89 9.32
C PRO A 37 -3.80 9.52 9.02
N ASN A 38 -2.93 9.44 10.03
CA ASN A 38 -1.48 9.45 9.82
C ASN A 38 -0.94 8.20 9.11
N SER A 39 -1.38 7.00 9.51
CA SER A 39 -1.01 5.75 8.83
C SER A 39 -1.67 5.65 7.46
N ALA A 40 -2.94 6.07 7.33
CA ALA A 40 -3.63 6.13 6.04
C ALA A 40 -2.92 7.04 5.04
N ARG A 41 -2.37 8.17 5.49
CA ARG A 41 -1.56 9.08 4.67
C ARG A 41 -0.27 8.44 4.17
N VAL A 42 0.38 7.58 4.97
CA VAL A 42 1.57 6.84 4.54
C VAL A 42 1.21 5.88 3.40
N LEU A 43 0.12 5.11 3.56
CA LEU A 43 -0.36 4.19 2.53
C LEU A 43 -0.81 4.94 1.26
N ALA A 44 -1.43 6.11 1.39
CA ALA A 44 -1.76 6.96 0.24
C ALA A 44 -0.52 7.45 -0.53
N GLY A 45 0.58 7.72 0.19
CA GLY A 45 1.87 8.05 -0.39
C GLY A 45 2.48 6.87 -1.17
N LEU A 46 2.39 5.66 -0.59
CA LEU A 46 2.77 4.42 -1.25
C LEU A 46 1.93 4.16 -2.52
N THR A 47 0.61 4.30 -2.43
CA THR A 47 -0.29 4.22 -3.59
C THR A 47 0.13 5.18 -4.69
N SER A 48 0.35 6.44 -4.35
CA SER A 48 0.79 7.45 -5.32
C SER A 48 2.13 7.08 -5.96
N HIS A 49 3.06 6.54 -5.19
CA HIS A 49 4.34 6.05 -5.70
C HIS A 49 4.14 4.91 -6.71
N ILE A 50 3.38 3.88 -6.34
CA ILE A 50 3.10 2.72 -7.21
C ILE A 50 2.40 3.16 -8.50
N VAL A 51 1.34 3.96 -8.41
CA VAL A 51 0.61 4.44 -9.61
C VAL A 51 1.53 5.18 -10.56
N ASN A 52 2.37 6.09 -10.05
CA ASN A 52 3.27 6.85 -10.91
C ASN A 52 4.29 5.95 -11.61
N ARG A 53 4.78 4.90 -10.94
CA ARG A 53 5.70 3.91 -11.55
C ARG A 53 5.02 3.15 -12.69
N PHE A 54 3.75 2.76 -12.51
CA PHE A 54 2.97 2.15 -13.59
C PHE A 54 2.72 3.08 -14.76
N MET A 55 2.57 4.38 -14.52
CA MET A 55 2.38 5.35 -15.63
C MET A 55 3.67 5.62 -16.41
N GLU A 56 4.82 5.34 -15.81
CA GLU A 56 6.15 5.46 -16.46
C GLU A 56 6.56 4.20 -17.21
N ALA A 57 5.92 3.06 -16.94
CA ALA A 57 6.27 1.76 -17.50
C ALA A 57 5.53 1.43 -18.79
N ASP A 58 6.17 0.66 -19.67
CA ASP A 58 5.57 0.21 -20.94
C ASP A 58 4.48 -0.87 -20.73
N THR A 59 4.68 -1.76 -19.75
CA THR A 59 3.73 -2.83 -19.42
C THR A 59 3.59 -3.01 -17.92
N VAL A 60 2.48 -3.65 -17.50
CA VAL A 60 2.22 -4.01 -16.11
C VAL A 60 3.31 -4.93 -15.58
N GLU A 61 3.68 -5.97 -16.34
CA GLU A 61 4.68 -6.97 -15.95
C GLU A 61 6.08 -6.36 -15.81
N ALA A 62 6.47 -5.46 -16.71
CA ALA A 62 7.75 -4.76 -16.63
C ALA A 62 7.82 -3.88 -15.38
N CYS A 63 6.74 -3.14 -15.07
CA CYS A 63 6.64 -2.34 -13.86
C CYS A 63 6.76 -3.21 -12.59
N LEU A 64 6.02 -4.32 -12.55
CA LEU A 64 6.06 -5.26 -11.43
C LEU A 64 7.47 -5.81 -11.20
N ALA A 65 8.14 -6.25 -12.26
CA ALA A 65 9.51 -6.73 -12.18
C ALA A 65 10.49 -5.64 -11.70
N GLU A 66 10.30 -4.39 -12.12
CA GLU A 66 11.14 -3.28 -11.68
C GLU A 66 10.91 -2.88 -10.21
N ILE A 67 9.66 -2.94 -9.73
CA ILE A 67 9.32 -2.63 -8.34
C ILE A 67 9.81 -3.74 -7.41
N PHE A 68 9.44 -4.99 -7.70
CA PHE A 68 9.64 -6.09 -6.77
C PHE A 68 11.00 -6.76 -6.96
N GLY A 69 11.57 -6.77 -8.17
CA GLY A 69 12.70 -7.63 -8.52
C GLY A 69 12.32 -9.11 -8.50
N ASP A 70 13.30 -10.00 -8.63
CA ASP A 70 13.04 -11.43 -8.51
C ASP A 70 12.68 -11.81 -7.05
N GLY A 71 11.64 -12.62 -6.87
CA GLY A 71 11.19 -13.08 -5.55
C GLY A 71 9.72 -13.45 -5.48
N GLU A 72 9.28 -13.85 -4.28
CA GLU A 72 7.90 -14.30 -4.04
C GLU A 72 6.90 -13.15 -4.20
N LEU A 73 7.28 -11.91 -3.85
CA LEU A 73 6.40 -10.76 -4.03
C LEU A 73 6.04 -10.53 -5.50
N LEU A 74 6.98 -10.74 -6.42
CA LEU A 74 6.73 -10.61 -7.85
C LEU A 74 5.77 -11.69 -8.35
N ASP A 75 6.01 -12.94 -7.98
CA ASP A 75 5.19 -14.08 -8.39
C ASP A 75 3.74 -13.92 -7.93
N HIS A 76 3.54 -13.51 -6.68
CA HIS A 76 2.21 -13.22 -6.13
C HIS A 76 1.56 -12.00 -6.79
N ALA A 77 2.31 -10.93 -7.03
CA ALA A 77 1.77 -9.76 -7.71
C ALA A 77 1.32 -10.09 -9.15
N ILE A 78 2.13 -10.84 -9.91
CA ILE A 78 1.79 -11.31 -11.27
C ILE A 78 0.52 -12.18 -11.23
N SER A 79 0.43 -13.11 -10.28
CA SER A 79 -0.76 -13.95 -10.11
C SER A 79 -2.02 -13.11 -9.85
N ASN A 80 -1.93 -12.13 -8.95
CA ASN A 80 -3.06 -11.25 -8.60
C ASN A 80 -3.52 -10.42 -9.80
N VAL A 81 -2.61 -9.75 -10.52
CA VAL A 81 -2.98 -8.95 -11.70
C VAL A 81 -3.52 -9.81 -12.85
N THR A 82 -3.03 -11.04 -13.01
CA THR A 82 -3.53 -12.00 -14.01
C THR A 82 -4.95 -12.46 -13.69
N SER A 83 -5.25 -12.68 -12.42
CA SER A 83 -6.60 -13.02 -11.95
C SER A 83 -7.57 -11.87 -12.23
N VAL A 84 -7.17 -10.64 -11.88
CA VAL A 84 -7.99 -9.43 -12.07
C VAL A 84 -8.19 -9.09 -13.54
N ALA A 85 -7.25 -9.39 -14.42
CA ALA A 85 -7.40 -9.17 -15.87
C ALA A 85 -8.57 -9.95 -16.49
N LYS A 86 -8.99 -11.05 -15.86
CA LYS A 86 -10.12 -11.89 -16.30
C LYS A 86 -11.45 -11.46 -15.68
N ALA A 87 -11.44 -10.51 -14.74
CA ALA A 87 -12.61 -10.09 -14.01
C ALA A 87 -13.38 -8.98 -14.75
N THR A 88 -14.71 -9.03 -14.70
CA THR A 88 -15.58 -7.98 -15.27
C THR A 88 -15.51 -6.68 -14.47
N ASN A 89 -15.37 -6.81 -13.15
CA ASN A 89 -15.27 -5.72 -12.18
C ASN A 89 -14.15 -6.01 -11.19
N TYR A 90 -13.64 -4.96 -10.54
CA TYR A 90 -12.61 -5.11 -9.53
C TYR A 90 -13.17 -5.87 -8.32
N PRO A 91 -12.58 -7.02 -7.94
CA PRO A 91 -13.13 -7.86 -6.86
C PRO A 91 -12.63 -7.46 -5.47
N GLY A 92 -11.61 -6.61 -5.36
CA GLY A 92 -10.98 -6.24 -4.11
C GLY A 92 -11.64 -5.07 -3.38
N ASN A 93 -11.14 -4.77 -2.20
CA ASN A 93 -11.68 -3.77 -1.28
C ASN A 93 -11.32 -2.33 -1.68
N LEU A 94 -10.25 -2.12 -2.46
CA LEU A 94 -9.78 -0.80 -2.85
C LEU A 94 -10.39 -0.26 -4.17
N TYR A 95 -11.61 -0.69 -4.54
CA TYR A 95 -12.29 -0.24 -5.77
C TYR A 95 -12.43 1.28 -5.88
N THR A 96 -12.50 2.00 -4.75
CA THR A 96 -12.57 3.47 -4.69
C THR A 96 -11.31 4.15 -5.22
N LEU A 97 -10.19 3.44 -5.33
CA LEU A 97 -8.96 3.95 -5.94
C LEU A 97 -9.03 4.05 -7.46
N LEU A 98 -9.95 3.34 -8.13
CA LEU A 98 -10.04 3.33 -9.60
C LEU A 98 -10.18 4.74 -10.21
N GLN A 99 -10.96 5.62 -9.57
CA GLN A 99 -11.13 7.02 -10.01
C GLN A 99 -9.86 7.89 -9.88
N TYR A 100 -8.83 7.39 -9.18
CA TYR A 100 -7.56 8.08 -9.01
C TYR A 100 -6.48 7.63 -10.00
N ILE A 101 -6.68 6.49 -10.67
CA ILE A 101 -5.72 5.94 -11.62
C ILE A 101 -5.83 6.72 -12.94
N PRO A 102 -4.78 7.42 -13.40
CA PRO A 102 -4.84 8.23 -14.62
C PRO A 102 -4.61 7.37 -15.88
N CYS A 103 -5.36 6.28 -15.99
CA CYS A 103 -5.30 5.33 -17.09
C CYS A 103 -6.70 5.15 -17.69
N SER A 104 -6.80 5.18 -19.03
CA SER A 104 -8.07 4.98 -19.73
C SER A 104 -8.45 3.50 -19.87
N ASP A 105 -7.47 2.60 -19.84
CA ASP A 105 -7.73 1.17 -19.92
C ASP A 105 -8.23 0.62 -18.58
N LYS A 106 -9.48 0.14 -18.58
CA LYS A 106 -10.16 -0.34 -17.37
C LYS A 106 -9.41 -1.52 -16.75
N VAL A 107 -8.88 -2.42 -17.58
CA VAL A 107 -8.18 -3.64 -17.11
C VAL A 107 -6.88 -3.26 -16.43
N THR A 108 -6.05 -2.44 -17.08
CA THR A 108 -4.81 -1.90 -16.51
C THR A 108 -5.06 -1.16 -15.21
N ALA A 109 -6.09 -0.30 -15.15
CA ALA A 109 -6.45 0.40 -13.91
C ALA A 109 -6.78 -0.58 -12.77
N MET A 110 -7.52 -1.66 -13.06
CA MET A 110 -7.82 -2.70 -12.07
C MET A 110 -6.56 -3.47 -11.62
N GLN A 111 -5.64 -3.78 -12.53
CA GLN A 111 -4.38 -4.45 -12.20
C GLN A 111 -3.48 -3.57 -11.30
N ILE A 112 -3.45 -2.26 -11.56
CA ILE A 112 -2.73 -1.30 -10.70
C ILE A 112 -3.33 -1.30 -9.28
N VAL A 113 -4.66 -1.21 -9.17
CA VAL A 113 -5.34 -1.27 -7.86
C VAL A 113 -5.11 -2.61 -7.16
N ALA A 114 -5.10 -3.73 -7.89
CA ALA A 114 -4.78 -5.05 -7.34
C ALA A 114 -3.36 -5.10 -6.76
N THR A 115 -2.41 -4.49 -7.45
CA THR A 115 -1.02 -4.38 -6.98
C THR A 115 -0.94 -3.56 -5.70
N ILE A 116 -1.63 -2.42 -5.66
CA ILE A 116 -1.70 -1.57 -4.46
C ILE A 116 -2.31 -2.33 -3.28
N GLU A 117 -3.43 -3.02 -3.51
CA GLU A 117 -4.11 -3.78 -2.47
C GLU A 117 -3.23 -4.90 -1.93
N TYR A 118 -2.53 -5.62 -2.81
CA TYR A 118 -1.55 -6.63 -2.42
C TYR A 118 -0.44 -6.06 -1.54
N VAL A 119 0.25 -5.01 -1.98
CA VAL A 119 1.34 -4.41 -1.20
C VAL A 119 0.85 -3.85 0.13
N CYS A 120 -0.30 -3.17 0.15
CA CYS A 120 -0.90 -2.68 1.39
C CYS A 120 -1.21 -3.83 2.35
N THR A 121 -1.73 -4.95 1.84
CA THR A 121 -2.03 -6.14 2.64
C THR A 121 -0.75 -6.72 3.25
N GLU A 122 0.32 -6.91 2.48
CA GLU A 122 1.61 -7.42 2.97
C GLU A 122 2.20 -6.52 4.08
N ILE A 123 2.24 -5.21 3.84
CA ILE A 123 2.76 -4.25 4.82
C ILE A 123 1.89 -4.23 6.08
N LEU A 124 0.56 -4.24 5.94
CA LEU A 124 -0.36 -4.19 7.08
C LEU A 124 -0.36 -5.49 7.89
N ALA A 125 -0.24 -6.65 7.24
CA ALA A 125 -0.09 -7.94 7.90
C ALA A 125 1.15 -7.93 8.82
N LEU A 126 2.29 -7.49 8.31
CA LEU A 126 3.51 -7.36 9.10
C LEU A 126 3.43 -6.26 10.16
N ALA A 127 2.85 -5.11 9.84
CA ALA A 127 2.77 -3.97 10.74
C ALA A 127 1.86 -4.23 11.95
N GLY A 128 0.74 -4.94 11.77
CA GLY A 128 -0.09 -5.35 12.90
C GLY A 128 0.63 -6.35 13.82
N ALA A 129 1.40 -7.29 13.26
CA ALA A 129 2.23 -8.19 14.06
C ALA A 129 3.37 -7.45 14.81
N VAL A 130 3.92 -6.37 14.23
CA VAL A 130 4.87 -5.47 14.93
C VAL A 130 4.17 -4.71 16.05
N SER A 131 2.99 -4.15 15.78
CA SER A 131 2.18 -3.41 16.73
C SER A 131 1.85 -4.24 17.96
N GLU A 132 1.38 -5.49 17.78
CA GLU A 132 1.11 -6.44 18.88
C GLU A 132 2.34 -6.65 19.78
N LYS A 133 3.49 -6.97 19.19
CA LYS A 133 4.74 -7.19 19.94
C LYS A 133 5.20 -5.98 20.74
N LEU A 134 4.88 -4.77 20.27
CA LEU A 134 5.23 -3.52 20.96
C LEU A 134 4.19 -3.13 22.03
N GLN A 135 2.96 -3.62 21.92
CA GLN A 135 1.90 -3.41 22.91
C GLN A 135 2.02 -4.36 24.09
N ASP A 136 2.51 -5.59 23.87
CA ASP A 136 2.79 -6.57 24.93
C ASP A 136 4.00 -6.21 25.81
N GLN A 137 4.81 -5.24 25.39
CA GLN A 137 5.92 -4.76 26.21
C GLN A 137 5.41 -3.79 27.28
N PRO A 138 5.77 -3.97 28.57
CA PRO A 138 5.43 -2.99 29.60
C PRO A 138 5.98 -1.64 29.17
N GLN A 139 5.08 -0.67 28.92
CA GLN A 139 5.40 0.64 28.38
C GLN A 139 6.26 1.44 29.37
N TRP A 140 7.55 1.14 29.44
CA TRP A 140 8.50 1.85 30.27
C TRP A 140 9.12 2.98 29.47
N LYS A 141 8.58 4.18 29.73
CA LYS A 141 9.27 5.48 29.69
C LYS A 141 10.06 5.81 28.43
N THR A 142 9.45 6.52 27.49
CA THR A 142 10.11 7.66 26.80
C THR A 142 9.16 8.53 25.97
N ASP A 143 8.03 8.02 25.49
CA ASP A 143 7.10 8.87 24.74
C ASP A 143 6.06 9.48 25.68
N LYS A 144 5.92 10.81 25.61
CA LYS A 144 4.71 11.51 26.05
C LYS A 144 3.56 11.06 25.15
N ARG A 145 3.01 9.89 25.43
CA ARG A 145 1.90 9.29 24.70
C ARG A 145 0.61 9.90 25.24
N GLU A 146 0.06 10.88 24.53
CA GLU A 146 -1.36 11.20 24.68
C GLU A 146 -2.13 9.94 24.29
N VAL A 147 -2.79 9.36 25.30
CA VAL A 147 -3.62 8.18 25.19
C VAL A 147 -4.85 8.60 24.40
N TYR A 148 -4.81 8.39 23.10
CA TYR A 148 -5.99 8.39 22.26
C TYR A 148 -6.32 6.95 21.88
N GLU A 149 -7.49 6.53 22.37
CA GLU A 149 -8.37 5.48 21.85
C GLU A 149 -8.25 4.07 22.44
N ASP A 150 -9.44 3.50 22.71
CA ASP A 150 -9.72 2.23 23.40
C ASP A 150 -9.27 0.97 22.62
N TYR A 151 -8.53 1.12 21.51
CA TYR A 151 -8.10 0.02 20.64
C TYR A 151 -6.60 0.08 20.30
N PRO A 152 -5.91 -1.07 20.27
CA PRO A 152 -4.65 -1.25 19.57
C PRO A 152 -4.62 -0.57 18.19
N THR A 153 -3.58 0.22 17.90
CA THR A 153 -3.46 0.96 16.64
C THR A 153 -2.18 0.65 15.88
N ILE A 154 -2.30 0.41 14.57
CA ILE A 154 -1.18 0.30 13.63
C ILE A 154 -0.75 1.72 13.23
N ARG A 155 0.41 2.15 13.73
CA ARG A 155 0.96 3.50 13.59
C ARG A 155 1.92 3.61 12.40
N PRO A 156 2.30 4.83 11.98
CA PRO A 156 3.30 5.01 10.93
C PRO A 156 4.66 4.36 11.25
N SER A 157 5.03 4.30 12.54
CA SER A 157 6.25 3.61 12.99
C SER A 157 6.20 2.11 12.72
N ASP A 158 5.03 1.50 12.82
CA ASP A 158 4.84 0.05 12.69
C ASP A 158 4.87 -0.34 11.21
N LEU A 159 4.25 0.48 10.34
CA LEU A 159 4.40 0.37 8.88
C LEU A 159 5.87 0.48 8.46
N LYS A 160 6.60 1.43 9.03
CA LYS A 160 8.04 1.62 8.78
C LYS A 160 8.84 0.40 9.23
N ALA A 161 8.55 -0.13 10.42
CA ALA A 161 9.22 -1.31 10.97
C ALA A 161 8.91 -2.57 10.14
N ALA A 162 7.68 -2.74 9.67
CA ALA A 162 7.28 -3.83 8.78
C ALA A 162 8.13 -3.84 7.51
N VAL A 163 8.20 -2.71 6.79
CA VAL A 163 9.03 -2.57 5.58
C VAL A 163 10.51 -2.78 5.89
N ALA A 164 11.00 -2.35 7.06
CA ALA A 164 12.39 -2.56 7.44
C ALA A 164 12.74 -4.03 7.73
N SER A 165 11.75 -4.80 8.20
CA SER A 165 11.93 -6.19 8.67
C SER A 165 11.85 -7.24 7.57
N ASP A 166 11.21 -6.91 6.44
CA ASP A 166 11.08 -7.79 5.29
C ASP A 166 12.04 -7.39 4.17
N ALA A 167 12.83 -8.34 3.67
CA ALA A 167 13.90 -8.04 2.72
C ALA A 167 13.38 -7.58 1.35
N GLU A 168 12.28 -8.17 0.86
CA GLU A 168 11.71 -7.85 -0.44
C GLU A 168 10.96 -6.51 -0.39
N LEU A 169 10.18 -6.26 0.66
CA LEU A 169 9.53 -4.95 0.89
C LEU A 169 10.55 -3.85 1.12
N LYS A 170 11.63 -4.14 1.86
CA LYS A 170 12.73 -3.19 2.05
C LYS A 170 13.39 -2.82 0.73
N ARG A 171 13.66 -3.80 -0.13
CA ARG A 171 14.20 -3.57 -1.47
C ARG A 171 13.25 -2.71 -2.31
N ALA A 172 11.97 -3.05 -2.33
CA ALA A 172 10.97 -2.38 -3.16
C ALA A 172 10.63 -0.96 -2.67
N PHE A 173 10.51 -0.75 -1.36
CA PHE A 173 9.92 0.47 -0.78
C PHE A 173 10.77 1.11 0.34
N GLY A 174 11.95 0.58 0.66
CA GLY A 174 12.78 1.08 1.76
C GLY A 174 13.15 2.57 1.64
N ALA A 175 13.40 3.04 0.42
CA ALA A 175 13.65 4.47 0.16
C ALA A 175 12.45 5.35 0.52
N LEU A 176 11.22 4.90 0.23
CA LEU A 176 9.99 5.62 0.54
C LEU A 176 9.74 5.69 2.06
N PHE A 177 10.03 4.59 2.77
CA PHE A 177 9.87 4.47 4.22
C PHE A 177 11.08 4.95 5.03
N LYS A 178 12.19 5.29 4.35
CA LYS A 178 13.48 5.70 4.94
C LYS A 178 14.05 4.63 5.89
N VAL A 179 14.22 3.40 5.36
CA VAL A 179 14.71 2.20 6.06
C VAL A 179 15.70 1.37 5.25
#